data_AF-A0A438M6D1-F1
#
_entry.id   AF-A0A438M6D1-F1
#
_cell.length_a   1.000
_cell.length_b   1.000
_cell.length_c   1.000
_cell.angle_alpha   90.00
_cell.angle_beta   90.00
_cell.angle_gamma   90.00
#
_symmetry.space_group_name_H-M   'P 1'
#
loop_
_entity.id
_entity.type
_entity.pdbx_description
1 polymer ?
#
loop_
_entity_poly.entity_id
_entity_poly.type
_entity_poly.pdbx_seq_one_letter_code
_entity_poly.pdbx_strand_id
1 'polypeptide(L)'
;MNSRKRLLRWASGIMLVLGTGHLSLLALVAREHITGWADRGMWAAVPLALTDGDAAQTVESLQNKVTFWAGPGSFAVPLILLGCLTWHLAGHGVALPAGIGWGLATWCALGGVLLVPSPFFAGIISGALIIVAARKDDRPQASRGRERDLA
;
A
#
# COMPACT_ATOMS: atom_id res chain seq x y z
N MET A 1 16.02 21.55 -2.42
CA MET A 1 14.83 20.77 -1.98
C MET A 1 15.09 20.17 -0.61
N ASN A 2 14.25 20.45 0.40
CA ASN A 2 14.41 19.93 1.76
C ASN A 2 14.53 18.39 1.76
N SER A 3 15.48 17.86 2.54
CA SER A 3 15.77 16.41 2.59
C SER A 3 14.52 15.58 2.90
N ARG A 4 13.63 16.07 3.78
CA ARG A 4 12.33 15.44 4.08
C ARG A 4 11.41 15.35 2.88
N LYS A 5 11.20 16.48 2.19
CA LYS A 5 10.35 16.54 0.99
C LYS A 5 10.83 15.54 -0.05
N ARG A 6 12.15 15.38 -0.20
CA ARG A 6 12.73 14.37 -1.08
C ARG A 6 12.39 12.94 -0.64
N LEU A 7 12.55 12.61 0.64
CA LEU A 7 12.23 11.28 1.18
C LEU A 7 10.76 10.91 0.97
N LEU A 8 9.83 11.81 1.30
CA LEU A 8 8.40 11.56 1.15
C LEU A 8 7.97 11.45 -0.31
N ARG A 9 8.59 12.21 -1.23
CA ARG A 9 8.35 12.06 -2.68
C ARG A 9 8.83 10.72 -3.22
N TRP A 10 9.98 10.23 -2.76
CA TRP A 10 10.45 8.89 -3.12
C TRP A 10 9.54 7.80 -2.55
N ALA A 11 9.13 7.90 -1.28
CA ALA A 11 8.18 6.97 -0.67
C ALA A 11 6.87 6.91 -1.47
N SER A 12 6.33 8.09 -1.81
CA SER A 12 5.15 8.22 -2.65
C SER A 12 5.33 7.58 -4.04
N GLY A 13 6.43 7.89 -4.73
CA GLY A 13 6.72 7.35 -6.05
C GLY A 13 6.74 5.81 -6.06
N ILE A 14 7.40 5.20 -5.07
CA ILE A 14 7.45 3.74 -4.94
C ILE A 14 6.05 3.17 -4.70
N MET A 15 5.26 3.75 -3.79
CA MET A 15 3.88 3.30 -3.52
C MET A 15 3.00 3.36 -4.77
N LEU A 16 3.08 4.46 -5.52
CA LEU A 16 2.33 4.65 -6.74
C LEU A 16 2.73 3.62 -7.80
N VAL A 17 4.03 3.46 -8.07
CA VAL A 17 4.54 2.52 -9.07
C VAL A 17 4.14 1.07 -8.74
N LEU A 18 4.27 0.67 -7.46
CA LEU A 18 3.90 -0.69 -7.05
C LEU A 18 2.39 -0.92 -7.18
N GLY A 19 1.57 0.01 -6.69
CA GLY A 19 0.12 -0.13 -6.72
C GLY A 19 -0.44 -0.07 -8.15
N THR A 20 -0.03 0.91 -8.95
CA THR A 20 -0.48 1.02 -10.34
C THR A 20 0.05 -0.13 -11.18
N GLY A 21 1.33 -0.49 -11.02
CA GLY A 21 1.94 -1.63 -11.70
C GLY A 21 1.19 -2.93 -11.42
N HIS A 22 0.82 -3.18 -10.16
CA HIS A 22 0.03 -4.36 -9.78
C HIS A 22 -1.36 -4.38 -10.43
N LEU A 23 -2.10 -3.27 -10.36
CA LEU A 23 -3.43 -3.18 -10.98
C LEU A 23 -3.37 -3.28 -12.49
N SER A 24 -2.40 -2.64 -13.13
CA SER A 24 -2.20 -2.72 -14.58
C SER A 24 -1.83 -4.12 -15.03
N LEU A 25 -0.91 -4.80 -14.31
CA LEU A 25 -0.53 -6.16 -14.62
C LEU A 25 -1.73 -7.11 -14.51
N LEU A 26 -2.54 -6.97 -13.45
CA LEU A 26 -3.75 -7.76 -13.31
C LEU A 26 -4.75 -7.46 -14.43
N ALA A 27 -4.99 -6.19 -14.75
CA ALA A 27 -5.91 -5.81 -15.81
C ALA A 27 -5.53 -6.42 -17.17
N LEU A 28 -4.23 -6.62 -17.41
CA LEU A 28 -3.72 -7.28 -18.60
C LEU A 28 -3.86 -8.81 -18.52
N VAL A 29 -3.51 -9.42 -17.40
CA VAL A 29 -3.46 -10.89 -17.24
C VAL A 29 -4.85 -11.50 -17.03
N ALA A 30 -5.73 -10.84 -16.30
CA ALA A 30 -7.07 -11.32 -15.96
C ALA A 30 -8.18 -10.66 -16.80
N ARG A 31 -7.83 -10.08 -17.94
CA ARG A 31 -8.72 -9.25 -18.76
C ARG A 31 -10.04 -9.96 -19.10
N GLU A 32 -9.97 -11.22 -19.53
CA GLU A 32 -11.13 -12.03 -19.93
C GLU A 32 -12.08 -12.32 -18.76
N HIS A 33 -11.52 -12.54 -17.56
CA HIS A 33 -12.31 -12.74 -16.35
C HIS A 33 -12.98 -11.45 -15.89
N ILE A 34 -12.28 -10.31 -16.01
CA ILE A 34 -12.80 -8.99 -15.66
C ILE A 34 -13.92 -8.57 -16.62
N THR A 35 -13.78 -8.80 -17.93
CA THR A 35 -14.87 -8.52 -18.89
C THR A 35 -16.08 -9.42 -18.64
N GLY A 36 -15.84 -10.69 -18.30
CA GLY A 36 -16.92 -11.61 -17.91
C GLY A 36 -17.67 -11.18 -16.65
N TRP A 37 -17.07 -10.39 -15.76
CA TRP A 37 -17.77 -9.77 -14.62
C TRP A 37 -18.57 -8.53 -15.00
N ALA A 38 -18.10 -7.76 -15.98
CA ALA A 38 -18.88 -6.63 -16.50
C ALA A 38 -20.21 -7.13 -17.09
N ASP A 39 -20.19 -8.28 -17.76
CA ASP A 39 -21.38 -8.91 -18.32
C ASP A 39 -22.28 -9.59 -17.26
N ARG A 40 -21.68 -10.16 -16.20
CA ARG A 40 -22.40 -10.87 -15.12
C ARG A 40 -22.82 -9.98 -13.94
N GLY A 41 -22.39 -8.71 -13.94
CA GLY A 41 -22.62 -7.73 -12.88
C GLY A 41 -21.52 -7.69 -11.81
N MET A 42 -21.15 -6.47 -11.38
CA MET A 42 -20.06 -6.19 -10.42
C MET A 42 -20.18 -6.92 -9.08
N TRP A 43 -21.39 -7.30 -8.67
CA TRP A 43 -21.65 -8.00 -7.41
C TRP A 43 -21.41 -9.51 -7.50
N ALA A 44 -21.42 -10.11 -8.70
CA ALA A 44 -21.09 -11.52 -8.91
C ALA A 44 -19.60 -11.83 -8.65
N ALA A 45 -18.76 -10.80 -8.68
CA ALA A 45 -17.33 -10.87 -8.39
C ALA A 45 -17.02 -10.93 -6.88
N VAL A 46 -17.98 -10.54 -6.02
CA VAL A 46 -17.75 -10.49 -4.57
C VAL A 46 -18.01 -11.87 -3.98
N PRO A 47 -17.01 -12.51 -3.34
CA PRO A 47 -17.20 -13.81 -2.72
C PRO A 47 -17.95 -13.67 -1.39
N LEU A 48 -19.26 -13.39 -1.44
CA LEU A 48 -20.12 -13.22 -0.26
C LEU A 48 -20.51 -14.54 0.42
N ALA A 49 -20.30 -15.68 -0.23
CA ALA A 49 -20.54 -17.00 0.34
C ALA A 49 -19.45 -17.35 1.37
N LEU A 50 -19.65 -16.90 2.61
CA LEU A 50 -18.90 -17.33 3.79
C LEU A 50 -19.53 -18.58 4.46
N THR A 51 -20.69 -19.04 3.97
CA THR A 51 -21.57 -19.99 4.68
C THR A 51 -21.76 -21.36 4.03
N ASP A 52 -21.20 -21.65 2.86
CA ASP A 52 -21.34 -23.00 2.27
C ASP A 52 -20.15 -23.87 2.66
N GLY A 53 -20.20 -24.39 3.88
CA GLY A 53 -19.23 -25.35 4.43
C GLY A 53 -19.18 -26.71 3.71
N ASP A 54 -19.85 -26.87 2.57
CA ASP A 54 -19.95 -28.15 1.84
C ASP A 54 -20.14 -28.02 0.31
N ALA A 55 -20.16 -26.80 -0.24
CA ALA A 55 -20.12 -26.65 -1.70
C ALA A 55 -18.67 -26.84 -2.16
N ALA A 56 -18.37 -27.99 -2.76
CA ALA A 56 -17.07 -28.32 -3.33
C ALA A 56 -16.46 -27.08 -4.01
N GLN A 57 -15.30 -26.61 -3.52
CA GLN A 57 -14.63 -25.45 -4.11
C GLN A 57 -14.30 -25.78 -5.57
N THR A 58 -15.13 -25.33 -6.49
CA THR A 58 -14.88 -25.49 -7.92
C THR A 58 -13.70 -24.60 -8.31
N VAL A 59 -12.95 -25.03 -9.33
CA VAL A 59 -11.85 -24.25 -9.91
C VAL A 59 -12.30 -22.83 -10.26
N GLU A 60 -13.52 -22.70 -10.78
CA GLU A 60 -14.12 -21.41 -11.12
C GLU A 60 -14.33 -20.50 -9.89
N SER A 61 -14.78 -21.05 -8.76
CA SER A 61 -14.95 -20.30 -7.50
C SER A 61 -13.61 -19.79 -6.95
N LEU A 62 -12.57 -20.62 -7.02
CA LEU A 62 -11.21 -20.23 -6.62
C LEU A 62 -10.62 -19.14 -7.53
N GLN A 63 -10.79 -19.27 -8.84
CA GLN A 63 -10.35 -18.25 -9.80
C GLN A 63 -11.08 -16.92 -9.60
N ASN A 64 -12.37 -16.94 -9.28
CA ASN A 64 -13.15 -15.74 -8.96
C ASN A 64 -12.58 -15.04 -7.71
N LYS A 65 -12.32 -15.79 -6.63
CA LYS A 65 -11.72 -15.26 -5.39
C LYS A 65 -10.34 -14.64 -5.64
N VAL A 66 -9.46 -15.35 -6.35
CA VAL A 66 -8.11 -14.85 -6.67
C VAL A 66 -8.19 -13.56 -7.49
N THR A 67 -9.05 -13.52 -8.52
CA THR A 67 -9.21 -12.33 -9.36
C THR A 67 -9.74 -11.13 -8.55
N PHE A 68 -10.63 -11.37 -7.58
CA PHE A 68 -11.21 -10.32 -6.75
C PHE A 68 -10.15 -9.69 -5.83
N TRP A 69 -9.41 -10.53 -5.10
CA TRP A 69 -8.38 -10.09 -4.17
C TRP A 69 -7.15 -9.51 -4.87
N ALA A 70 -6.85 -9.97 -6.09
CA ALA A 70 -5.80 -9.38 -6.89
C ALA A 70 -6.21 -8.01 -7.47
N GLY A 71 -7.51 -7.77 -7.68
CA GLY A 71 -8.04 -6.58 -8.36
C GLY A 71 -8.79 -5.60 -7.46
N PRO A 72 -10.13 -5.54 -7.51
CA PRO A 72 -10.91 -4.54 -6.79
C PRO A 72 -10.77 -4.62 -5.26
N GLY A 73 -10.54 -5.82 -4.70
CA GLY A 73 -10.24 -6.03 -3.28
C GLY A 73 -8.76 -5.86 -2.93
N SER A 74 -7.92 -5.47 -3.88
CA SER A 74 -6.47 -5.45 -3.71
C SER A 74 -5.99 -4.36 -2.78
N PHE A 75 -4.92 -4.67 -2.04
CA PHE A 75 -4.15 -3.69 -1.27
C PHE A 75 -3.49 -2.61 -2.16
N ALA A 76 -3.44 -2.82 -3.48
CA ALA A 76 -2.92 -1.83 -4.43
C ALA A 76 -3.69 -0.50 -4.40
N VAL A 77 -5.02 -0.53 -4.25
CA VAL A 77 -5.83 0.71 -4.20
C VAL A 77 -5.51 1.54 -2.95
N PRO A 78 -5.55 0.99 -1.71
CA PRO A 78 -5.06 1.69 -0.52
C PRO A 78 -3.62 2.20 -0.66
N LEU A 79 -2.72 1.42 -1.27
CA LEU A 79 -1.33 1.81 -1.47
C LEU A 79 -1.19 3.03 -2.41
N ILE A 80 -1.96 3.08 -3.50
CA ILE A 80 -2.01 4.23 -4.41
C ILE A 80 -2.52 5.46 -3.67
N LEU A 81 -3.62 5.33 -2.94
CA LEU A 81 -4.21 6.44 -2.18
C LEU A 81 -3.24 6.99 -1.13
N LEU A 82 -2.55 6.10 -0.40
CA LEU A 82 -1.50 6.50 0.54
C LEU A 82 -0.32 7.17 -0.17
N GLY A 83 0.05 6.70 -1.37
CA GLY A 83 1.02 7.33 -2.25
C GLY A 83 0.63 8.76 -2.63
N CYS A 84 -0.60 8.97 -3.09
CA CYS A 84 -1.16 10.29 -3.43
C CYS A 84 -1.21 11.22 -2.23
N LEU A 85 -1.69 10.73 -1.08
CA LEU A 85 -1.74 11.49 0.17
C LEU A 85 -0.33 11.91 0.60
N THR A 86 0.63 10.98 0.58
CA THR A 86 2.03 11.26 0.94
C THR A 86 2.64 12.30 0.01
N TRP A 87 2.35 12.24 -1.30
CA TRP A 87 2.80 13.25 -2.25
C TRP A 87 2.22 14.63 -1.94
N HIS A 88 0.91 14.68 -1.70
CA HIS A 88 0.18 15.90 -1.39
C HIS A 88 0.74 16.55 -0.12
N LEU A 89 0.91 15.79 0.96
CA LEU A 89 1.47 16.27 2.23
C LEU A 89 2.93 16.73 2.07
N ALA A 90 3.75 16.01 1.29
CA ALA A 90 5.11 16.42 0.96
C ALA A 90 5.15 17.75 0.18
N GLY A 91 4.15 18.00 -0.67
CA GLY A 91 3.95 19.27 -1.39
C GLY A 91 3.76 20.44 -0.43
N HIS A 92 2.96 20.23 0.61
CA HIS A 92 2.59 21.21 1.64
C HIS A 92 3.58 21.29 2.82
N GLY A 93 4.62 20.46 2.83
CA GLY A 93 5.60 20.43 3.92
C GLY A 93 5.08 19.80 5.22
N VAL A 94 3.94 19.12 5.17
CA VAL A 94 3.35 18.41 6.32
C VAL A 94 4.06 17.06 6.48
N ALA A 95 4.45 16.74 7.71
CA ALA A 95 5.09 15.48 8.03
C ALA A 95 4.06 14.36 8.20
N LEU A 96 4.45 13.14 7.80
CA LEU A 96 3.70 11.93 8.14
C LEU A 96 4.21 11.38 9.48
N PRO A 97 3.31 10.90 10.35
CA PRO A 97 3.72 10.26 11.59
C PRO A 97 4.47 8.94 11.31
N ALA A 98 5.47 8.63 12.12
CA ALA A 98 6.30 7.44 11.96
C ALA A 98 5.48 6.12 12.04
N GLY A 99 4.35 6.12 12.74
CA GLY A 99 3.44 4.97 12.83
C GLY A 99 2.93 4.48 11.48
N ILE A 100 2.68 5.39 10.53
CA ILE A 100 2.26 5.03 9.16
C ILE A 100 3.38 4.28 8.43
N GLY A 101 4.63 4.75 8.58
CA GLY A 101 5.79 4.11 8.00
C GLY A 101 6.04 2.72 8.58
N TRP A 102 5.87 2.54 9.89
CA TRP A 102 5.96 1.22 10.54
C TRP A 102 4.85 0.28 10.12
N GLY A 103 3.60 0.76 10.10
CA GLY A 103 2.46 -0.05 9.65
C GLY A 103 2.67 -0.57 8.23
N LEU A 104 3.11 0.31 7.32
CA LEU A 104 3.42 -0.06 5.94
C LEU A 104 4.59 -1.05 5.85
N ALA A 105 5.71 -0.77 6.54
CA ALA A 105 6.88 -1.65 6.51
C ALA A 105 6.58 -3.04 7.05
N THR A 106 5.86 -3.14 8.18
CA THR A 106 5.47 -4.41 8.79
C THR A 106 4.52 -5.18 7.88
N TRP A 107 3.50 -4.52 7.32
CA TRP A 107 2.58 -5.17 6.40
C TRP A 107 3.29 -5.70 5.16
N CYS A 108 4.18 -4.90 4.57
CA CYS A 108 4.99 -5.29 3.43
C CYS A 108 5.97 -6.43 3.75
N ALA A 109 6.57 -6.45 4.94
CA ALA A 109 7.43 -7.54 5.39
C ALA A 109 6.65 -8.85 5.55
N LEU A 110 5.49 -8.80 6.22
CA LEU A 110 4.62 -9.97 6.39
C LEU A 110 4.15 -10.50 5.03
N GLY A 111 3.66 -9.64 4.16
CA GLY A 111 3.24 -10.04 2.81
C GLY A 111 4.40 -10.58 1.97
N GLY A 112 5.59 -9.99 2.07
CA GLY A 112 6.78 -10.48 1.36
C GLY A 112 7.20 -11.89 1.78
N VAL A 113 7.11 -12.20 3.08
CA VAL A 113 7.41 -13.54 3.62
C VAL A 113 6.33 -14.55 3.26
N LEU A 114 5.07 -14.16 3.28
CA LEU A 114 3.95 -15.08 3.02
C LEU A 114 3.76 -15.39 1.52
N LEU A 115 4.20 -14.52 0.61
CA LEU A 115 3.89 -14.58 -0.83
C LEU A 115 5.14 -14.82 -1.72
N VAL A 116 6.16 -15.53 -1.23
CA VAL A 116 7.47 -15.70 -1.90
C VAL A 116 7.32 -16.10 -3.38
N PRO A 117 7.99 -15.44 -4.36
CA PRO A 117 8.74 -14.18 -4.31
C PRO A 117 7.86 -12.99 -4.73
N SER A 118 7.63 -12.05 -3.81
CA SER A 118 6.68 -10.95 -4.01
C SER A 118 7.36 -9.57 -4.02
N PRO A 119 6.93 -8.65 -4.90
CA PRO A 119 7.40 -7.25 -4.92
C PRO A 119 7.06 -6.48 -3.64
N PHE A 120 6.35 -7.08 -2.68
CA PHE A 120 6.04 -6.50 -1.38
C PHE A 120 7.27 -5.98 -0.62
N PHE A 121 8.45 -6.59 -0.76
CA PHE A 121 9.67 -6.10 -0.12
C PHE A 121 10.05 -4.67 -0.55
N ALA A 122 9.70 -4.25 -1.77
CA ALA A 122 9.93 -2.88 -2.21
C ALA A 122 9.08 -1.86 -1.41
N GLY A 123 7.91 -2.26 -0.91
CA GLY A 123 7.08 -1.42 -0.05
C GLY A 123 7.69 -1.14 1.33
N ILE A 124 8.60 -2.00 1.81
CA ILE A 124 9.37 -1.77 3.04
C ILE A 124 10.23 -0.51 2.90
N ILE A 125 10.79 -0.28 1.71
CA ILE A 125 11.59 0.91 1.42
C ILE A 125 10.75 2.18 1.61
N SER A 126 9.51 2.19 1.11
CA SER A 126 8.58 3.31 1.33
C SER A 126 8.31 3.56 2.81
N GLY A 127 8.05 2.49 3.59
CA GLY A 127 7.83 2.60 5.03
C GLY A 127 9.05 3.15 5.77
N ALA A 128 10.24 2.66 5.44
CA ALA A 128 11.50 3.14 6.00
C ALA A 128 11.76 4.63 5.69
N LEU A 129 11.49 5.07 4.46
CA LEU A 129 11.62 6.47 4.06
C LEU A 129 10.69 7.38 4.87
N ILE A 130 9.45 6.96 5.13
CA ILE A 130 8.51 7.69 5.98
C ILE A 130 9.02 7.78 7.43
N ILE A 131 9.51 6.67 7.99
CA ILE A 131 10.08 6.65 9.36
C ILE A 131 11.26 7.62 9.49
N VAL A 132 12.18 7.61 8.52
CA VAL A 132 13.35 8.50 8.52
C VAL A 132 12.93 9.96 8.34
N ALA A 133 11.93 10.23 7.50
CA ALA A 133 11.38 11.56 7.28
C ALA A 133 10.75 12.16 8.56
N ALA A 134 10.03 11.33 9.32
CA ALA A 134 9.40 11.71 10.59
C ALA A 134 10.42 12.03 11.68
N ARG A 135 11.42 11.15 11.89
CA ARG A 135 12.46 11.35 12.93
C ARG A 135 13.35 12.57 12.71
N LYS A 136 13.39 13.10 11.48
CA LYS A 136 14.09 14.36 11.18
C LYS A 136 13.37 15.60 11.71
N ASP A 137 12.07 15.53 12.02
CA ASP A 137 11.31 16.64 12.65
C ASP A 137 11.49 16.72 14.17
N ASP A 138 11.78 15.61 14.83
CA ASP A 138 11.89 15.60 16.29
C ASP A 138 13.24 16.21 16.76
N ARG A 139 14.27 16.17 15.90
CA ARG A 139 15.63 16.63 16.22
C ARG A 139 15.73 18.13 16.55
N PRO A 140 15.10 19.06 15.81
CA PRO A 140 15.14 20.50 16.13
C PRO A 140 14.36 20.90 17.40
N GLN A 141 13.38 20.12 17.85
CA GLN A 141 12.60 20.44 19.05
C GLN A 141 13.32 20.02 20.33
N ALA A 142 13.98 18.86 20.32
CA ALA A 142 14.75 18.37 21.47
C ALA A 142 15.94 19.27 21.84
N SER A 143 16.60 19.90 20.86
CA SER A 143 17.70 20.84 21.11
C SER A 143 17.23 22.17 21.69
N ARG A 144 16.08 22.70 21.23
CA ARG A 144 15.48 23.95 21.75
C ARG A 144 14.81 23.83 23.12
N GLY A 145 14.41 22.62 23.52
CA GLY A 145 13.94 22.36 24.88
C GLY A 145 15.10 22.41 25.87
N ARG A 146 16.18 21.68 25.56
CA ARG A 146 17.38 21.60 26.41
C ARG A 146 18.07 22.95 26.61
N GLU A 147 18.06 23.84 25.62
CA GLU A 147 18.68 25.17 25.71
C GLU A 147 17.88 26.14 26.59
N ARG A 148 16.56 25.94 26.72
CA ARG A 148 15.70 26.72 27.63
C ARG A 148 15.72 26.24 29.07
N ASP A 149 16.00 24.96 29.31
CA ASP A 149 16.12 24.40 30.66
C ASP A 149 17.48 24.72 31.33
N LEU A 150 18.44 25.28 30.57
CA LEU A 150 19.78 25.63 31.02
C LEU A 150 20.00 27.16 31.18
N ALA A 151 18.97 27.97 30.91
CA ALA A 151 18.99 29.44 31.02
C ALA A 151 18.13 29.89 32.20
#